data_AF-A0A2E0U326-F1
#
_entry.id   AF-A0A2E0U326-F1
#
_cell.length_a   1.000
_cell.length_b   1.000
_cell.length_c   1.000
_cell.angle_alpha   90.00
_cell.angle_beta   90.00
_cell.angle_gamma   90.00
#
_symmetry.space_group_name_H-M   'P 1'
#
loop_
_entity.id
_entity.type
_entity.pdbx_description
1 polymer ?
#
loop_
_entity_poly.entity_id
_entity_poly.type
_entity_poly.pdbx_seq_one_letter_code
_entity_poly.pdbx_strand_id
1 'polypeptide(L)' 'MTDAPSLIIAVDGTLASGKGTLSRGLAEDYGIPHLDTGLLYRAVGKACLDEGV' A
#
# COMPACT_ATOMS: atom_id res chain seq x y z
N MET A 1 6.07 -1.15 -28.22
CA MET A 1 6.90 -1.03 -27.00
C MET A 1 6.28 -1.97 -26.00
N THR A 2 6.90 -3.12 -25.78
CA THR A 2 6.44 -4.09 -24.77
C THR A 2 6.73 -3.48 -23.41
N ASP A 3 5.69 -3.06 -22.71
CA ASP A 3 5.78 -2.58 -21.34
C ASP A 3 6.28 -3.76 -20.49
N ALA A 4 7.55 -3.73 -20.09
CA ALA A 4 8.06 -4.71 -19.15
C ALA A 4 7.23 -4.56 -17.86
N PRO A 5 6.89 -5.65 -17.15
CA PRO A 5 6.08 -5.53 -15.94
C PRO A 5 6.80 -4.58 -14.98
N SER A 6 6.11 -3.50 -14.61
CA SER A 6 6.60 -2.59 -13.56
C SER A 6 6.88 -3.42 -12.31
N LEU A 7 8.00 -3.15 -11.63
CA LEU A 7 8.36 -3.85 -10.39
C LEU A 7 7.26 -3.61 -9.34
N ILE A 8 6.60 -4.67 -8.90
CA ILE A 8 5.59 -4.66 -7.84
C ILE A 8 6.11 -5.45 -6.65
N ILE A 9 6.11 -4.82 -5.47
CA ILE A 9 6.54 -5.44 -4.21
C ILE A 9 5.34 -5.50 -3.26
N ALA A 10 4.90 -6.72 -2.91
CA ALA A 10 3.89 -6.95 -1.89
C ALA A 10 4.57 -7.25 -0.54
N VAL A 11 4.15 -6.55 0.52
CA VAL A 11 4.71 -6.72 1.87
C VAL A 11 3.60 -7.14 2.83
N ASP A 12 3.66 -8.39 3.32
CA ASP A 12 2.69 -8.97 4.26
C ASP A 12 3.35 -9.52 5.54
N GLY A 13 2.55 -9.78 6.59
CA GLY A 13 2.98 -10.26 7.90
C GLY A 13 2.09 -9.80 9.06
N THR A 14 2.43 -10.19 10.29
CA THR A 14 1.59 -9.98 11.49
C THR A 14 1.44 -8.51 11.90
N LEU A 15 0.44 -8.21 12.74
CA LEU A 15 0.25 -6.87 13.30
C LEU A 15 1.54 -6.41 14.02
N ALA A 16 1.87 -5.13 13.87
CA ALA A 16 3.06 -4.49 14.47
C ALA A 16 4.44 -5.03 14.03
N SER A 17 4.53 -5.85 12.97
CA SER A 17 5.82 -6.36 12.46
C SER A 17 6.69 -5.35 11.68
N GLY A 18 6.29 -4.07 11.61
CA GLY A 18 7.08 -3.02 10.93
C GLY A 18 6.92 -2.91 9.41
N LYS A 19 5.95 -3.61 8.80
CA LYS A 19 5.73 -3.64 7.34
C LYS A 19 5.55 -2.27 6.70
N GLY A 20 4.88 -1.35 7.38
CA GLY A 20 4.68 0.02 6.88
C GLY A 20 6.02 0.77 6.75
N THR A 21 6.92 0.59 7.71
CA THR A 21 8.27 1.15 7.68
C THR A 21 9.11 0.51 6.57
N LEU A 22 9.10 -0.83 6.48
CA LEU A 22 9.84 -1.55 5.45
C LEU A 22 9.37 -1.20 4.03
N SER A 23 8.06 -1.22 3.79
CA SER A 23 7.49 -0.91 2.47
C SER A 23 7.78 0.53 2.02
N ARG A 24 7.84 1.49 2.95
CA ARG A 24 8.25 2.86 2.65
C ARG A 24 9.72 2.96 2.25
N GLY A 25 10.62 2.31 3.01
CA GLY A 25 12.04 2.26 2.67
C GLY A 25 12.27 1.60 1.30
N LEU A 26 11.57 0.50 1.00
CA LEU A 26 11.64 -0.14 -0.32
C LEU A 26 11.17 0.80 -1.44
N ALA A 27 10.08 1.56 -1.22
CA ALA A 27 9.60 2.52 -2.22
C ALA A 27 10.64 3.62 -2.50
N GLU A 28 11.31 4.13 -1.47
CA GLU A 28 12.38 5.12 -1.58
C GLU A 28 13.62 4.54 -2.30
N ASP A 29 14.06 3.34 -1.90
CA ASP A 29 15.25 2.68 -2.45
C ASP A 29 15.09 2.31 -3.94
N TYR A 30 13.90 1.87 -4.34
CA TYR A 30 13.60 1.49 -5.72
C TYR A 30 12.99 2.61 -6.56
N GLY A 31 12.68 3.76 -5.96
CA GLY A 31 12.03 4.88 -6.64
C GLY A 31 10.64 4.54 -7.19
N ILE A 32 9.89 3.67 -6.50
CA ILE A 32 8.54 3.23 -6.91
C ILE A 32 7.46 3.86 -6.03
N PRO A 33 6.21 4.02 -6.53
CA PRO A 33 5.10 4.50 -5.70
C PRO A 33 4.81 3.60 -4.49
N HIS A 34 4.53 4.20 -3.33
CA HIS A 34 4.13 3.48 -2.12
C HIS A 34 2.59 3.46 -1.97
N LEU A 35 2.01 2.27 -1.85
CA LEU A 35 0.58 2.06 -1.58
C LEU A 35 0.36 1.59 -0.14
N ASP A 36 -0.23 2.43 0.71
CA ASP A 36 -0.64 2.07 2.07
C ASP A 36 -2.07 1.51 2.05
N THR A 37 -2.19 0.17 2.08
CA THR A 37 -3.47 -0.52 2.09
C THR A 37 -4.29 -0.25 3.36
N GLY A 38 -3.63 0.05 4.48
CA GLY A 38 -4.32 0.42 5.72
C GLY A 38 -5.04 1.76 5.58
N LEU A 39 -4.39 2.76 4.96
CA LEU A 39 -5.04 4.03 4.63
C LEU A 39 -6.16 3.85 3.61
N LEU A 40 -5.93 3.05 2.57
CA LEU A 40 -6.94 2.73 1.57
C LEU A 40 -8.20 2.14 2.20
N TYR A 41 -8.07 1.10 3.03
CA TYR A 41 -9.21 0.47 3.67
C TYR A 41 -9.94 1.40 4.63
N ARG A 42 -9.22 2.27 5.36
CA ARG A 42 -9.86 3.29 6.21
C ARG A 42 -10.62 4.32 5.39
N ALA A 43 -10.07 4.76 4.26
CA ALA A 43 -10.74 5.70 3.35
C ALA A 43 -12.01 5.08 2.75
N VAL A 44 -11.95 3.81 2.34
CA VAL A 44 -13.13 3.06 1.88
C VAL A 44 -14.19 2.95 2.98
N GLY A 45 -13.80 2.56 4.20
CA GLY A 45 -14.74 2.49 5.32
C GLY A 45 -15.39 3.84 5.65
N LYS A 46 -14.62 4.93 5.58
CA LYS A 46 -15.15 6.29 5.72
C LYS A 46 -16.14 6.64 4.61
N ALA A 47 -15.84 6.28 3.35
CA ALA A 47 -16.76 6.49 2.23
C ALA A 47 -18.07 5.71 2.41
N CYS A 48 -18.01 4.45 2.87
CA CYS A 48 -19.20 3.67 3.19
C CYS A 48 -20.06 4.34 4.28
N LEU A 49 -19.43 4.83 5.36
CA LEU A 49 -20.13 5.54 6.43
C LEU A 49 -20.80 6.83 5.92
N ASP A 50 -20.13 7.58 5.06
CA ASP A 50 -20.68 8.81 4.45
C ASP A 50 -21.90 8.49 3.56
N GLU A 51 -21.90 7.36 2.87
CA GLU A 51 -22.99 6.86 2.02
C GLU A 51 -24.08 6.09 2.80
N GLY A 52 -23.87 5.84 4.09
CA GLY A 52 -24.81 5.14 4.96
C GLY A 52 -24.93 3.63 4.72
N VAL A 53 -23.86 2.99 4.22
CA VAL A 53 -23.78 1.53 3.98
C VAL A 53 -22.84 0.80 4.93
#